data_AF-A0A954GP60-F1
#
_entry.id   AF-A0A954GP60-F1
#
_cell.length_a   1.000
_cell.length_b   1.000
_cell.length_c   1.000
_cell.angle_alpha   90.00
_cell.angle_beta   90.00
_cell.angle_gamma   90.00
#
_symmetry.space_group_name_H-M   'P 1'
#
loop_
_entity.id
_entity.type
_entity.pdbx_description
1 polymer ?
#
loop_
_entity_poly.entity_id
_entity_poly.type
_entity_poly.pdbx_seq_one_letter_code
_entity_poly.pdbx_strand_id
1 'polypeptide(L)'
;EASVKDAERAMRVKVAEADATAIDGENQASARIAASQAELATKRAEAYEKGEGRKKQAEAMVMEMQNRALAKAALAELEKVEAEQRAKLEAPARAQKAKVLVDAEASAERRRIEAQAEADAIFLKLEAEAKGNYEILARKGEGLKAIVEACGGSKEAFQMMLLEHLDNLAEASAKAISGIKFDKVVVWENGGGNGKSNTADFISGVARSLPPMLQVMKDIGGVELPEALVKLNTADSEKEAHASNGAPPKEGAKTS
;
A
#
# COMPACT_ATOMS: atom_id res chain seq x y z
N GLU A 1 -138.12 -38.12 53.72
CA GLU A 1 -137.33 -38.10 52.47
C GLU A 1 -136.34 -36.93 52.37
N ALA A 2 -136.69 -35.69 52.76
CA ALA A 2 -135.78 -34.53 52.68
C ALA A 2 -134.48 -34.68 53.51
N SER A 3 -134.54 -35.17 54.76
CA SER A 3 -133.33 -35.29 55.59
C SER A 3 -132.36 -36.39 55.12
N VAL A 4 -132.84 -37.39 54.36
CA VAL A 4 -132.00 -38.46 53.79
C VAL A 4 -131.20 -37.91 52.60
N LYS A 5 -131.82 -37.09 51.75
CA LYS A 5 -131.13 -36.42 50.62
C LYS A 5 -130.12 -35.37 51.08
N ASP A 6 -130.40 -34.65 52.16
CA ASP A 6 -129.44 -33.71 52.76
C ASP A 6 -128.24 -34.44 53.38
N ALA A 7 -128.45 -35.60 53.99
CA ALA A 7 -127.38 -36.46 54.48
C ALA A 7 -126.52 -37.05 53.34
N GLU A 8 -127.13 -37.49 52.24
CA GLU A 8 -126.41 -37.97 51.05
C GLU A 8 -125.58 -36.85 50.39
N ARG A 9 -126.12 -35.62 50.32
CA ARG A 9 -125.39 -34.44 49.82
C ARG A 9 -124.20 -34.13 50.73
N ALA A 10 -124.41 -34.08 52.04
CA ALA A 10 -123.34 -33.83 53.01
C ALA A 10 -122.27 -34.92 52.97
N MET A 11 -122.65 -36.18 52.75
CA MET A 11 -121.72 -37.29 52.57
C MET A 11 -120.87 -37.13 51.30
N ARG A 12 -121.48 -36.81 50.15
CA ARG A 12 -120.73 -36.59 48.90
C ARG A 12 -119.77 -35.40 48.98
N VAL A 13 -120.19 -34.31 49.65
CA VAL A 13 -119.33 -33.14 49.87
C VAL A 13 -118.14 -33.53 50.76
N LYS A 14 -118.38 -34.26 51.86
CA LYS A 14 -117.29 -34.72 52.73
C LYS A 14 -116.33 -35.68 52.04
N VAL A 15 -116.84 -36.58 51.19
CA VAL A 15 -116.00 -37.50 50.40
C VAL A 15 -115.15 -36.71 49.39
N ALA A 16 -115.75 -35.77 48.67
CA ALA A 16 -115.02 -34.93 47.71
C ALA A 16 -113.99 -34.00 48.39
N GLU A 17 -114.29 -33.45 49.57
CA GLU A 17 -113.32 -32.67 50.37
C GLU A 17 -112.15 -33.54 50.86
N ALA A 18 -112.43 -34.77 51.31
CA ALA A 18 -111.39 -35.71 51.71
C ALA A 18 -110.51 -36.12 50.53
N ASP A 19 -111.11 -36.40 49.36
CA ASP A 19 -110.39 -36.73 48.13
C ASP A 19 -109.55 -35.54 47.64
N ALA A 20 -110.07 -34.32 47.68
CA ALA A 20 -109.32 -33.11 47.33
C ALA A 20 -108.13 -32.89 48.27
N THR A 21 -108.32 -33.09 49.58
CA THR A 21 -107.24 -32.98 50.57
C THR A 21 -106.17 -34.05 50.35
N ALA A 22 -106.58 -35.27 49.99
CA ALA A 22 -105.66 -36.36 49.66
C ALA A 22 -104.84 -36.04 48.39
N ILE A 23 -105.49 -35.57 47.31
CA ILE A 23 -104.84 -35.17 46.06
C ILE A 23 -103.89 -34.00 46.28
N ASP A 24 -104.27 -32.99 47.08
CA ASP A 24 -103.38 -31.88 47.43
C ASP A 24 -102.16 -32.37 48.20
N GLY A 25 -102.33 -33.31 49.13
CA GLY A 25 -101.22 -33.98 49.83
C GLY A 25 -100.30 -34.74 48.88
N GLU A 26 -100.85 -35.50 47.94
CA GLU A 26 -100.09 -36.23 46.91
C GLU A 26 -99.34 -35.30 45.96
N ASN A 27 -99.94 -34.18 45.55
CA ASN A 27 -99.30 -33.17 44.71
C ASN A 27 -98.18 -32.45 45.46
N GLN A 28 -98.38 -32.11 46.74
CA GLN A 28 -97.33 -31.52 47.57
C GLN A 28 -96.17 -32.49 47.78
N ALA A 29 -96.44 -33.78 48.00
CA ALA A 29 -95.40 -34.81 48.09
C ALA A 29 -94.66 -34.96 46.75
N SER A 30 -95.40 -35.03 45.63
CA SER A 30 -94.85 -35.11 44.28
C SER A 30 -93.98 -33.90 43.94
N ALA A 31 -94.41 -32.69 44.30
CA ALA A 31 -93.63 -31.46 44.12
C ALA A 31 -92.34 -31.48 44.95
N ARG A 32 -92.38 -31.96 46.19
CA ARG A 32 -91.19 -32.12 47.03
C ARG A 32 -90.22 -33.16 46.45
N ILE A 33 -90.73 -34.26 45.92
CA ILE A 33 -89.91 -35.28 45.25
C ILE A 33 -89.24 -34.69 44.01
N ALA A 34 -89.98 -33.98 43.16
CA ALA A 34 -89.44 -33.33 41.96
C ALA A 34 -88.40 -32.25 42.31
N ALA A 35 -88.66 -31.42 43.32
CA ALA A 35 -87.71 -30.41 43.80
C ALA A 35 -86.41 -31.05 44.32
N SER A 36 -86.52 -32.12 45.13
CA SER A 36 -85.37 -32.87 45.64
C SER A 36 -84.56 -33.54 44.52
N GLN A 37 -85.24 -34.10 43.52
CA GLN A 37 -84.57 -34.66 42.33
C GLN A 37 -83.84 -33.58 41.51
N ALA A 38 -84.45 -32.42 41.32
CA ALA A 38 -83.83 -31.30 40.63
C ALA A 38 -82.60 -30.78 41.39
N GLU A 39 -82.69 -30.62 42.72
CA GLU A 39 -81.57 -30.19 43.55
C GLU A 39 -80.42 -31.22 43.55
N LEU A 40 -80.74 -32.51 43.53
CA LEU A 40 -79.73 -33.56 43.41
C LEU A 40 -79.09 -33.57 42.02
N ALA A 41 -79.85 -33.28 40.96
CA ALA A 41 -79.32 -33.16 39.61
C ALA A 41 -78.39 -31.95 39.46
N THR A 42 -78.74 -30.78 40.01
CA THR A 42 -77.87 -29.59 40.00
C THR A 42 -76.59 -29.84 40.78
N LYS A 43 -76.66 -30.39 41.99
CA LYS A 43 -75.47 -30.73 42.78
C LYS A 43 -74.56 -31.73 42.07
N ARG A 44 -75.12 -32.70 41.34
CA ARG A 44 -74.33 -33.65 40.52
C ARG A 44 -73.65 -32.95 39.34
N ALA A 45 -74.36 -32.07 38.63
CA ALA A 45 -73.80 -31.31 37.52
C ALA A 45 -72.68 -30.37 37.97
N GLU A 46 -72.87 -29.64 39.06
CA GLU A 46 -71.85 -28.76 39.65
C GLU A 46 -70.61 -29.54 40.10
N ALA A 47 -70.80 -30.70 40.74
CA ALA A 47 -69.69 -31.56 41.14
C ALA A 47 -68.93 -32.11 39.92
N TYR A 48 -69.65 -32.48 38.85
CA TYR A 48 -69.06 -32.95 37.61
C TYR A 48 -68.28 -31.84 36.88
N GLU A 49 -68.87 -30.66 36.72
CA GLU A 49 -68.22 -29.49 36.11
C GLU A 49 -66.97 -29.08 36.88
N LYS A 50 -67.04 -29.07 38.21
CA LYS A 50 -65.88 -28.77 39.06
C LYS A 50 -64.79 -29.83 38.94
N GLY A 51 -65.16 -31.10 38.84
CA GLY A 51 -64.22 -32.21 38.65
C GLY A 51 -63.53 -32.16 37.29
N GLU A 52 -64.29 -32.09 36.21
CA GLU A 52 -63.79 -32.02 34.84
C GLU A 52 -63.05 -30.71 34.56
N GLY A 53 -63.53 -29.58 35.09
CA GLY A 53 -62.86 -28.28 34.98
C GLY A 53 -61.48 -28.31 35.63
N ARG A 54 -61.35 -28.87 36.84
CA ARG A 54 -60.05 -29.06 37.49
C ARG A 54 -59.15 -30.02 36.73
N LYS A 55 -59.70 -31.11 36.20
CA LYS A 55 -58.94 -32.09 35.40
C LYS A 55 -58.37 -31.43 34.14
N LYS A 56 -59.19 -30.71 33.37
CA LYS A 56 -58.75 -29.98 32.16
C LYS A 56 -57.74 -28.87 32.48
N GLN A 57 -57.92 -28.15 33.59
CA GLN A 57 -56.95 -27.14 34.04
C GLN A 57 -55.61 -27.79 34.38
N ALA A 58 -55.61 -28.91 35.10
CA ALA A 58 -54.39 -29.65 35.41
C ALA A 58 -53.70 -30.18 34.15
N GLU A 59 -54.46 -30.74 33.20
CA GLU A 59 -53.95 -31.19 31.90
C GLU A 59 -53.32 -30.03 31.10
N ALA A 60 -53.98 -28.86 31.03
CA ALA A 60 -53.46 -27.68 30.37
C ALA A 60 -52.16 -27.16 31.01
N MET A 61 -52.08 -27.14 32.35
CA MET A 61 -50.87 -26.75 33.08
C MET A 61 -49.71 -27.72 32.81
N VAL A 62 -49.98 -29.03 32.77
CA VAL A 62 -48.96 -30.03 32.43
C VAL A 62 -48.46 -29.83 30.99
N MET A 63 -49.37 -29.59 30.05
CA MET A 63 -49.01 -29.33 28.65
C MET A 63 -48.20 -28.04 28.49
N GLU A 64 -48.55 -26.98 29.21
CA GLU A 64 -47.80 -25.73 29.22
C GLU A 64 -46.38 -25.94 29.78
N MET A 65 -46.26 -26.66 30.90
CA MET A 65 -44.94 -26.99 31.47
C MET A 65 -44.10 -27.82 30.51
N GLN A 66 -44.68 -28.80 29.81
CA GLN A 66 -44.00 -29.58 28.79
C GLN A 66 -43.54 -28.70 27.62
N ASN A 67 -44.41 -27.84 27.09
CA ASN A 67 -44.06 -26.93 26.00
C ASN A 67 -42.97 -25.94 26.40
N ARG A 68 -43.00 -25.41 27.62
CA ARG A 68 -41.92 -24.56 28.14
C ARG A 68 -40.61 -25.32 28.28
N ALA A 69 -40.64 -26.56 28.75
CA ALA A 69 -39.45 -27.41 28.84
C ALA A 69 -38.88 -27.72 27.44
N LEU A 70 -39.74 -28.04 26.47
CA LEU A 70 -39.34 -28.27 25.07
C LEU A 70 -38.77 -27.01 24.42
N ALA A 71 -39.39 -25.84 24.63
CA ALA A 71 -38.86 -24.57 24.13
C ALA A 71 -37.48 -24.26 24.71
N LYS A 72 -37.27 -24.52 26.00
CA LYS A 72 -35.96 -24.36 26.65
C LYS A 72 -34.93 -25.35 26.09
N ALA A 73 -35.32 -26.60 25.85
CA ALA A 73 -34.45 -27.60 25.23
C ALA A 73 -34.08 -27.22 23.79
N ALA A 74 -35.03 -26.72 23.00
CA ALA A 74 -34.80 -26.27 21.63
C ALA A 74 -33.84 -25.07 21.56
N LEU A 75 -33.95 -24.11 22.49
CA LEU A 75 -33.02 -22.99 22.59
C LEU A 75 -31.60 -23.46 22.91
N ALA A 76 -31.45 -24.37 23.88
CA ALA A 76 -30.14 -24.95 24.22
C ALA A 76 -29.52 -25.72 23.04
N GLU A 77 -30.35 -26.41 22.24
CA GLU A 77 -29.88 -27.11 21.04
C GLU A 77 -29.50 -26.13 19.93
N LEU A 78 -30.27 -25.06 19.74
CA LEU A 78 -29.94 -23.99 18.79
C LEU A 78 -28.60 -23.33 19.14
N GLU A 79 -28.35 -23.02 20.41
CA GLU A 79 -27.07 -22.47 20.87
C GLU A 79 -25.89 -23.41 20.57
N LYS A 80 -26.07 -24.73 20.77
CA LYS A 80 -25.05 -25.73 20.42
C LYS A 80 -24.79 -25.77 18.92
N VAL A 81 -25.84 -25.84 18.10
CA VAL A 81 -25.72 -25.91 16.64
C VAL A 81 -25.08 -24.63 16.10
N GLU A 82 -25.48 -23.46 16.60
CA GLU A 82 -24.84 -22.18 16.24
C GLU A 82 -23.36 -22.16 16.63
N ALA A 83 -23.03 -22.60 17.85
CA ALA A 83 -21.64 -22.65 18.31
C ALA A 83 -20.79 -23.60 17.47
N GLU A 84 -21.33 -24.78 17.10
CA GLU A 84 -20.65 -25.72 16.21
C GLU A 84 -20.45 -25.15 14.80
N GLN A 85 -21.47 -24.49 14.24
CA GLN A 85 -21.37 -23.87 12.92
C GLN A 85 -20.34 -22.72 12.92
N ARG A 86 -20.38 -21.85 13.94
CA ARG A 86 -19.38 -20.80 14.12
C ARG A 86 -17.98 -21.39 14.26
N ALA A 87 -17.80 -22.42 15.08
CA ALA A 87 -16.50 -23.09 15.22
C ALA A 87 -16.00 -23.67 13.87
N LYS A 88 -16.87 -24.32 13.10
CA LYS A 88 -16.55 -24.89 11.77
C LYS A 88 -16.13 -23.83 10.75
N LEU A 89 -16.66 -22.61 10.84
CA LEU A 89 -16.32 -21.53 9.91
C LEU A 89 -15.15 -20.66 10.40
N GLU A 90 -15.11 -20.34 11.69
CA GLU A 90 -14.08 -19.50 12.29
C GLU A 90 -12.73 -20.20 12.38
N ALA A 91 -12.70 -21.50 12.71
CA ALA A 91 -11.44 -22.24 12.82
C ALA A 91 -10.62 -22.23 11.50
N PRO A 92 -11.17 -22.60 10.32
CA PRO A 92 -10.42 -22.53 9.08
C PRO A 92 -10.11 -21.09 8.67
N ALA A 93 -11.01 -20.13 8.92
CA ALA A 93 -10.74 -18.72 8.61
C ALA A 93 -9.56 -18.16 9.43
N ARG A 94 -9.50 -18.49 10.73
CA ARG A 94 -8.37 -18.14 11.61
C ARG A 94 -7.08 -18.82 11.16
N ALA A 95 -7.14 -20.11 10.79
CA ALA A 95 -5.99 -20.83 10.27
C ALA A 95 -5.48 -20.22 8.95
N GLN A 96 -6.38 -19.85 8.04
CA GLN A 96 -6.02 -19.19 6.78
C GLN A 96 -5.40 -17.81 7.01
N LYS A 97 -5.96 -17.01 7.92
CA LYS A 97 -5.39 -15.72 8.31
C LYS A 97 -3.98 -15.88 8.90
N ALA A 98 -3.80 -16.84 9.80
CA ALA A 98 -2.49 -17.15 10.37
C ALA A 98 -1.50 -17.59 9.30
N LYS A 99 -1.92 -18.47 8.38
CA LYS A 99 -1.09 -18.91 7.25
C LYS A 99 -0.65 -17.73 6.37
N VAL A 100 -1.58 -16.85 5.98
CA VAL A 100 -1.25 -15.67 5.15
C VAL A 100 -0.25 -14.75 5.85
N LEU A 101 -0.38 -14.54 7.16
CA LEU A 101 0.56 -13.73 7.93
C LEU A 101 1.95 -14.37 7.96
N VAL A 102 2.04 -15.66 8.27
CA VAL A 102 3.31 -16.40 8.30
C VAL A 102 3.95 -16.45 6.91
N ASP A 103 3.19 -16.70 5.86
CA ASP A 103 3.69 -16.72 4.47
C ASP A 103 4.18 -15.32 4.06
N ALA A 104 3.48 -14.26 4.44
CA ALA A 104 3.89 -12.88 4.18
C ALA A 104 5.19 -12.54 4.91
N GLU A 105 5.30 -12.87 6.20
CA GLU A 105 6.49 -12.66 7.02
C GLU A 105 7.69 -13.47 6.49
N ALA A 106 7.48 -14.74 6.15
CA ALA A 106 8.50 -15.58 5.51
C ALA A 106 8.96 -15.00 4.17
N SER A 107 8.04 -14.47 3.35
CA SER A 107 8.39 -13.82 2.08
C SER A 107 9.18 -12.53 2.28
N ALA A 108 8.87 -11.76 3.32
CA ALA A 108 9.56 -10.52 3.65
C ALA A 108 10.99 -10.82 4.13
N GLU A 109 11.14 -11.78 5.04
CA GLU A 109 12.44 -12.17 5.57
C GLU A 109 13.30 -12.81 4.48
N ARG A 110 12.72 -13.64 3.61
CA ARG A 110 13.43 -14.18 2.45
C ARG A 110 13.99 -13.08 1.55
N ARG A 111 13.18 -12.08 1.18
CA ARG A 111 13.66 -10.94 0.37
C ARG A 111 14.76 -10.17 1.08
N ARG A 112 14.67 -10.00 2.40
CA ARG A 112 15.70 -9.32 3.19
C ARG A 112 17.02 -10.07 3.15
N ILE A 113 16.99 -11.38 3.36
CA ILE A 113 18.18 -12.24 3.31
C ILE A 113 18.77 -12.25 1.90
N GLU A 114 17.94 -12.39 0.87
CA GLU A 114 18.38 -12.34 -0.54
C GLU A 114 19.06 -10.99 -0.87
N ALA A 115 18.44 -9.87 -0.51
CA ALA A 115 19.01 -8.54 -0.74
C ALA A 115 20.32 -8.33 0.03
N GLN A 116 20.42 -8.83 1.26
CA GLN A 116 21.66 -8.75 2.04
C GLN A 116 22.76 -9.62 1.42
N ALA A 117 22.43 -10.84 1.00
CA ALA A 117 23.38 -11.73 0.34
C ALA A 117 23.88 -11.13 -0.99
N GLU A 118 22.99 -10.51 -1.77
CA GLU A 118 23.36 -9.79 -3.00
C GLU A 118 24.25 -8.59 -2.71
N ALA A 119 23.93 -7.79 -1.69
CA ALA A 119 24.74 -6.66 -1.27
C ALA A 119 26.14 -7.09 -0.84
N ASP A 120 26.24 -8.15 -0.02
CA ASP A 120 27.50 -8.71 0.46
C ASP A 120 28.33 -9.28 -0.72
N ALA A 121 27.69 -9.97 -1.65
CA ALA A 121 28.36 -10.50 -2.85
C ALA A 121 28.92 -9.38 -3.74
N ILE A 122 28.15 -8.30 -3.96
CA ILE A 122 28.60 -7.14 -4.73
C ILE A 122 29.74 -6.42 -4.00
N PHE A 123 29.61 -6.22 -2.69
CA PHE A 123 30.63 -5.59 -1.87
C PHE A 123 31.95 -6.35 -1.94
N LEU A 124 31.92 -7.67 -1.74
CA LEU A 124 33.12 -8.51 -1.79
C LEU A 124 33.78 -8.49 -3.18
N LYS A 125 32.97 -8.48 -4.26
CA LYS A 125 33.49 -8.36 -5.63
C LYS A 125 34.19 -7.02 -5.85
N LEU A 126 33.54 -5.92 -5.49
CA LEU A 126 34.10 -4.57 -5.66
C LEU A 126 35.32 -4.35 -4.77
N GLU A 127 35.33 -4.89 -3.56
CA GLU A 127 36.48 -4.82 -2.65
C GLU A 127 37.67 -5.60 -3.23
N ALA A 128 37.44 -6.79 -3.79
CA ALA A 128 38.47 -7.57 -4.46
C ALA A 128 39.03 -6.85 -5.70
N GLU A 129 38.17 -6.26 -6.53
CA GLU A 129 38.57 -5.45 -7.69
C GLU A 129 39.37 -4.21 -7.25
N ALA A 130 38.91 -3.50 -6.22
CA ALA A 130 39.60 -2.33 -5.68
C ALA A 130 40.98 -2.69 -5.13
N LYS A 131 41.10 -3.78 -4.35
CA LYS A 131 42.39 -4.28 -3.84
C LYS A 131 43.32 -4.69 -4.98
N GLY A 132 42.82 -5.40 -5.98
CA GLY A 132 43.60 -5.79 -7.16
C GLY A 132 44.13 -4.58 -7.94
N ASN A 133 43.26 -3.60 -8.22
CA ASN A 133 43.63 -2.37 -8.90
C ASN A 133 44.64 -1.55 -8.09
N TYR A 134 44.44 -1.45 -6.78
CA TYR A 134 45.37 -0.79 -5.87
C TYR A 134 46.75 -1.44 -5.91
N GLU A 135 46.84 -2.77 -5.82
CA GLU A 135 48.11 -3.50 -5.87
C GLU A 135 48.83 -3.31 -7.21
N ILE A 136 48.10 -3.32 -8.33
CA ILE A 136 48.66 -3.05 -9.67
C ILE A 136 49.20 -1.62 -9.74
N LEU A 137 48.44 -0.64 -9.28
CA LEU A 137 48.85 0.77 -9.28
C LEU A 137 50.03 1.03 -8.34
N ALA A 138 50.05 0.40 -7.17
CA ALA A 138 51.13 0.48 -6.21
C ALA A 138 52.43 -0.06 -6.82
N ARG A 139 52.40 -1.28 -7.39
CA ARG A 139 53.57 -1.86 -8.08
C ARG A 139 54.03 -1.03 -9.27
N LYS A 140 53.11 -0.46 -10.05
CA LYS A 140 53.46 0.48 -11.13
C LYS A 140 54.15 1.72 -10.58
N GLY A 141 53.65 2.30 -9.48
CA GLY A 141 54.26 3.43 -8.81
C GLY A 141 55.66 3.12 -8.28
N GLU A 142 55.86 1.94 -7.69
CA GLU A 142 57.17 1.45 -7.26
C GLU A 142 58.14 1.26 -8.44
N GLY A 143 57.67 0.66 -9.53
CA GLY A 143 58.46 0.50 -10.76
C GLY A 143 58.87 1.85 -11.37
N LEU A 144 57.94 2.80 -11.45
CA LEU A 144 58.23 4.16 -11.92
C LEU A 144 59.23 4.87 -11.00
N LYS A 145 59.12 4.70 -9.69
CA LYS A 145 60.08 5.23 -8.72
C LYS A 145 61.48 4.68 -8.97
N ALA A 146 61.61 3.37 -9.19
CA ALA A 146 62.88 2.74 -9.51
C ALA A 146 63.50 3.27 -10.82
N ILE A 147 62.67 3.50 -11.85
CA ILE A 147 63.11 4.11 -13.12
C ILE A 147 63.60 5.55 -12.89
N VAL A 148 62.86 6.35 -12.12
CA VAL A 148 63.24 7.74 -11.79
C VAL A 148 64.55 7.79 -11.03
N GLU A 149 64.75 6.88 -10.07
CA GLU A 149 66.01 6.76 -9.33
C GLU A 149 67.18 6.33 -10.24
N ALA A 150 66.95 5.37 -11.16
CA ALA A 150 67.98 4.89 -12.08
C ALA A 150 68.40 5.94 -13.13
N CYS A 151 67.47 6.79 -13.58
CA CYS A 151 67.75 7.87 -14.53
C CYS A 151 68.39 9.12 -13.89
N GLY A 152 68.56 9.14 -12.56
CA GLY A 152 69.21 10.24 -11.84
C GLY A 152 68.33 11.46 -11.56
N GLY A 153 67.03 11.39 -11.88
CA GLY A 153 66.09 12.50 -11.69
C GLY A 153 64.76 12.31 -12.44
N SER A 154 63.75 13.07 -12.03
CA SER A 154 62.40 13.01 -12.63
C SER A 154 62.34 13.59 -14.05
N LYS A 155 63.23 14.53 -14.40
CA LYS A 155 63.27 15.15 -15.73
C LYS A 155 63.85 14.21 -16.78
N GLU A 156 64.92 13.51 -16.43
CA GLU A 156 65.63 12.57 -17.30
C GLU A 156 64.78 11.32 -17.55
N ALA A 157 64.12 10.82 -16.50
CA ALA A 157 63.15 9.72 -16.61
C ALA A 157 61.94 10.09 -17.48
N PHE A 158 61.42 11.32 -17.35
CA PHE A 158 60.32 11.79 -18.19
C PHE A 158 60.70 11.88 -19.67
N GLN A 159 61.91 12.36 -19.99
CA GLN A 159 62.41 12.38 -21.37
C GLN A 159 62.52 10.97 -21.96
N MET A 160 63.03 10.01 -21.21
CA MET A 160 63.13 8.62 -21.66
C MET A 160 61.75 7.97 -21.85
N MET A 161 60.81 8.20 -20.92
CA MET A 161 59.44 7.68 -21.02
C MET A 161 58.64 8.32 -22.15
N LEU A 162 58.88 9.62 -22.44
CA LEU A 162 58.28 10.30 -23.59
C LEU A 162 58.78 9.72 -24.91
N LEU A 163 60.08 9.40 -25.00
CA LEU A 163 60.66 8.73 -26.17
C LEU A 163 60.06 7.33 -26.37
N GLU A 164 59.88 6.55 -25.29
CA GLU A 164 59.25 5.23 -25.35
C GLU A 164 57.78 5.28 -25.81
N HIS A 165 57.03 6.31 -25.40
CA HIS A 165 55.63 6.50 -25.79
C HIS A 165 55.43 7.29 -27.08
N LEU A 166 56.50 7.81 -27.70
CA LEU A 166 56.42 8.59 -28.93
C LEU A 166 55.89 7.76 -30.10
N ASP A 167 56.30 6.49 -30.20
CA ASP A 167 55.83 5.56 -31.24
C ASP A 167 54.32 5.31 -31.12
N ASN A 168 53.83 5.09 -29.89
CA ASN A 168 52.39 4.91 -29.63
C ASN A 168 51.60 6.19 -29.95
N LEU A 169 52.14 7.36 -29.62
CA LEU A 169 51.51 8.65 -29.94
C LEU A 169 51.48 8.88 -31.45
N ALA A 170 52.55 8.54 -32.16
CA ALA A 170 52.62 8.61 -33.62
C ALA A 170 51.61 7.66 -34.28
N GLU A 171 51.47 6.43 -33.79
CA GLU A 171 50.48 5.47 -34.31
C GLU A 171 49.04 5.91 -34.02
N ALA A 172 48.75 6.38 -32.81
CA ALA A 172 47.43 6.91 -32.44
C ALA A 172 47.07 8.14 -33.28
N SER A 173 48.04 9.03 -33.52
CA SER A 173 47.88 10.21 -34.38
C SER A 173 47.68 9.81 -35.84
N ALA A 174 48.43 8.83 -36.34
CA ALA A 174 48.25 8.30 -37.70
C ALA A 174 46.87 7.64 -37.88
N LYS A 175 46.39 6.88 -36.89
CA LYS A 175 45.01 6.34 -36.88
C LYS A 175 43.96 7.44 -36.85
N ALA A 176 44.13 8.46 -36.01
CA ALA A 176 43.22 9.61 -35.96
C ALA A 176 43.19 10.38 -37.30
N ILE A 177 44.34 10.60 -37.94
CA ILE A 177 44.46 11.23 -39.27
C ILE A 177 43.86 10.34 -40.36
N SER A 178 44.04 9.02 -40.30
CA SER A 178 43.43 8.07 -41.24
C SER A 178 41.89 8.01 -41.11
N GLY A 179 41.35 8.34 -39.93
CA GLY A 179 39.93 8.49 -39.68
C GLY A 179 39.34 9.80 -40.23
N ILE A 180 40.18 10.80 -40.51
CA ILE A 180 39.77 11.99 -41.26
C ILE A 180 39.67 11.60 -42.73
N LYS A 181 38.46 11.25 -43.15
CA LYS A 181 38.12 11.27 -44.57
C LYS A 181 38.26 12.71 -45.06
N PHE A 182 39.34 13.02 -45.77
CA PHE A 182 39.58 14.32 -46.44
C PHE A 182 38.46 14.71 -47.44
N ASP A 183 37.48 13.83 -47.64
CA ASP A 183 36.26 13.97 -48.43
C ASP A 183 35.23 14.97 -47.85
N LYS A 184 35.48 15.54 -46.66
CA LYS A 184 34.58 16.49 -45.99
C LYS A 184 35.28 17.72 -45.40
N VAL A 185 36.38 18.19 -46.00
CA VAL A 185 36.74 19.62 -45.84
C VAL A 185 35.86 20.42 -46.79
N VAL A 186 34.59 20.56 -46.46
CA VAL A 186 33.74 21.57 -47.10
C VAL A 186 34.05 22.87 -46.38
N VAL A 187 34.93 23.69 -46.95
CA VAL A 187 34.98 25.11 -46.60
C VAL A 187 33.63 25.65 -47.02
N TRP A 188 32.72 25.84 -46.06
CA TRP A 188 31.50 26.62 -46.28
C TRP A 188 31.91 28.09 -46.38
N GLU A 189 32.40 28.48 -47.56
CA GLU A 189 32.35 29.87 -47.97
C GLU A 189 30.89 30.17 -48.35
N ASN A 190 30.06 30.43 -47.35
CA ASN A 190 28.77 31.07 -47.57
C ASN A 190 28.99 32.57 -47.41
N GLY A 191 29.06 33.28 -48.54
CA GLY A 191 29.25 34.72 -48.59
C GLY A 191 28.20 35.46 -47.78
N GLY A 192 28.58 35.91 -46.59
CA GLY A 192 27.86 36.90 -45.79
C GLY A 192 28.64 38.21 -45.82
N GLY A 193 28.02 39.26 -46.35
CA GLY A 193 28.70 40.51 -46.71
C GLY A 193 29.42 41.18 -45.54
N ASN A 194 30.75 41.23 -45.62
CA ASN A 194 31.58 42.44 -45.44
C ASN A 194 33.08 42.11 -45.67
N GLY A 195 33.46 41.58 -46.83
CA GLY A 195 34.89 41.43 -47.24
C GLY A 195 35.83 40.65 -46.30
N LYS A 196 35.33 39.99 -45.26
CA LYS A 196 36.08 39.12 -44.34
C LYS A 196 35.62 37.68 -44.57
N SER A 197 36.56 36.83 -44.98
CA SER A 197 36.32 35.40 -45.22
C SER A 197 36.19 34.67 -43.88
N ASN A 198 35.27 33.71 -43.77
CA ASN A 198 35.08 32.84 -42.59
C ASN A 198 36.37 32.11 -42.15
N THR A 199 37.35 31.97 -43.04
CA THR A 199 38.68 31.44 -42.71
C THR A 199 39.46 32.40 -41.79
N ALA A 200 39.30 33.71 -41.93
CA ALA A 200 39.92 34.70 -41.04
C ALA A 200 39.25 34.73 -39.66
N ASP A 201 37.94 34.47 -39.57
CA ASP A 201 37.23 34.35 -38.29
C ASP A 201 37.53 33.03 -37.56
N PHE A 202 37.76 31.91 -38.28
CA PHE A 202 38.26 30.68 -37.67
C PHE A 202 39.72 30.81 -37.20
N ILE A 203 40.61 31.34 -38.04
CA ILE A 203 42.02 31.52 -37.67
C ILE A 203 42.15 32.53 -36.51
N SER A 204 41.38 33.62 -36.51
CA SER A 204 41.36 34.56 -35.40
C SER A 204 40.67 33.99 -34.15
N GLY A 205 39.69 33.10 -34.29
CA GLY A 205 39.09 32.35 -33.19
C GLY A 205 40.06 31.35 -32.53
N VAL A 206 40.83 30.61 -33.33
CA VAL A 206 41.89 29.70 -32.86
C VAL A 206 43.04 30.49 -32.23
N ALA A 207 43.47 31.61 -32.85
CA ALA A 207 44.48 32.50 -32.30
C ALA A 207 44.01 33.22 -31.02
N ARG A 208 42.71 33.51 -30.86
CA ARG A 208 42.13 34.04 -29.60
C ARG A 208 41.91 32.98 -28.53
N SER A 209 41.73 31.71 -28.88
CA SER A 209 41.53 30.61 -27.93
C SER A 209 42.84 29.99 -27.41
N LEU A 210 43.94 30.19 -28.13
CA LEU A 210 45.28 29.77 -27.71
C LEU A 210 45.76 30.44 -26.40
N PRO A 211 45.65 31.77 -26.22
CA PRO A 211 46.05 32.43 -24.97
C PRO A 211 45.22 31.97 -23.75
N PRO A 212 43.88 31.86 -23.82
CA PRO A 212 43.07 31.33 -22.73
C PRO A 212 43.36 29.87 -22.40
N MET A 213 43.67 29.01 -23.38
CA MET A 213 43.97 27.60 -23.11
C MET A 213 45.34 27.42 -22.46
N LEU A 214 46.35 28.21 -22.85
CA LEU A 214 47.66 28.27 -22.18
C LEU A 214 47.52 28.77 -20.73
N GLN A 215 46.64 29.75 -20.51
CA GLN A 215 46.34 30.28 -19.18
C GLN A 215 45.65 29.23 -18.29
N VAL A 216 44.67 28.49 -18.82
CA VAL A 216 43.99 27.41 -18.09
C VAL A 216 44.92 26.20 -17.85
N MET A 217 45.79 25.86 -18.81
CA MET A 217 46.80 24.80 -18.62
C MET A 217 47.84 25.17 -17.56
N LYS A 218 48.19 26.46 -17.46
CA LYS A 218 49.04 27.00 -16.39
C LYS A 218 48.33 27.03 -15.03
N ASP A 219 47.10 27.53 -15.00
CA ASP A 219 46.35 27.80 -13.76
C ASP A 219 45.67 26.54 -13.16
N ILE A 220 45.31 25.54 -13.99
CA ILE A 220 44.68 24.29 -13.54
C ILE A 220 45.62 23.08 -13.64
N GLY A 221 46.58 23.09 -14.57
CA GLY A 221 47.47 21.95 -14.87
C GLY A 221 48.90 22.05 -14.33
N GLY A 222 49.38 23.23 -13.91
CA GLY A 222 50.71 23.40 -13.31
C GLY A 222 51.92 23.10 -14.21
N VAL A 223 51.73 23.06 -15.54
CA VAL A 223 52.81 22.78 -16.51
C VAL A 223 53.29 24.09 -17.14
N GLU A 224 54.52 24.50 -16.83
CA GLU A 224 55.17 25.65 -17.48
C GLU A 224 55.99 25.19 -18.70
N LEU A 225 55.61 25.66 -19.88
CA LEU A 225 56.36 25.42 -21.13
C LEU A 225 57.51 26.44 -21.28
N PRO A 226 58.66 26.06 -21.90
CA PRO A 226 59.83 26.94 -22.03
C PRO A 226 59.55 28.23 -22.83
N GLU A 227 60.15 29.34 -22.40
CA GLU A 227 59.92 30.71 -22.92
C GLU A 227 60.09 30.89 -24.44
N ALA A 228 60.78 29.98 -25.12
CA ALA A 228 60.99 30.01 -26.56
C ALA A 228 59.69 29.85 -27.38
N LEU A 229 58.69 29.13 -26.84
CA LEU A 229 57.40 28.90 -27.52
C LEU A 229 56.41 30.06 -27.30
N VAL A 230 56.57 30.84 -26.23
CA VAL A 230 55.70 31.99 -25.91
C VAL A 230 56.03 33.21 -26.79
N LYS A 231 57.31 33.41 -27.13
CA LYS A 231 57.79 34.56 -27.92
C LYS A 231 57.42 34.51 -29.41
N LEU A 232 56.96 33.38 -29.91
CA LEU A 232 56.43 33.25 -31.28
C LEU A 232 55.00 33.78 -31.43
N ASN A 233 54.26 33.97 -30.34
CA ASN A 233 52.83 34.36 -30.37
C ASN A 233 52.56 35.85 -30.07
N THR A 234 53.58 36.64 -29.72
CA THR A 234 53.41 38.06 -29.34
C THR A 234 53.92 39.05 -30.41
N ALA A 235 54.36 38.57 -31.58
CA ALA A 235 54.98 39.42 -32.60
C ALA A 235 53.98 40.08 -33.59
N ASP A 236 52.70 39.69 -33.60
CA ASP A 236 51.72 40.16 -34.59
C ASP A 236 50.67 41.18 -34.05
N SER A 237 50.77 41.61 -32.79
CA SER A 237 49.77 42.51 -32.17
C SER A 237 50.14 44.01 -32.16
N GLU A 238 51.27 44.43 -32.74
CA GLU A 238 51.76 45.82 -32.62
C GLU A 238 51.76 46.66 -33.92
N LYS A 239 51.18 46.19 -35.03
CA LYS A 239 51.30 46.89 -36.34
C LYS A 239 50.08 47.67 -36.86
N GLU A 240 48.96 47.78 -36.15
CA GLU A 240 47.77 48.51 -36.66
C GLU A 240 47.40 49.82 -35.92
N ALA A 241 48.25 50.36 -35.04
CA ALA A 241 47.91 51.56 -34.24
C ALA A 241 48.46 52.92 -34.74
N HIS A 242 49.01 53.02 -35.96
CA HIS A 242 49.52 54.30 -36.48
C HIS A 242 49.18 54.55 -37.96
N ALA A 243 47.93 54.95 -38.26
CA ALA A 243 47.62 55.74 -39.45
C ALA A 243 46.27 56.47 -39.34
N SER A 244 46.35 57.74 -38.90
CA SER A 244 45.53 58.90 -39.32
C SER A 244 45.17 59.79 -38.11
N ASN A 245 46.11 60.70 -37.80
CA ASN A 245 45.80 61.84 -36.95
C ASN A 245 46.03 63.10 -37.81
N GLY A 246 44.94 63.64 -38.34
CA GLY A 246 44.90 64.92 -39.04
C GLY A 246 43.94 65.85 -38.32
N ALA A 247 44.49 66.59 -37.35
CA ALA A 247 44.26 67.99 -36.95
C ALA A 247 42.83 68.64 -36.97
N PRO A 248 42.61 69.67 -36.12
CA PRO A 248 41.43 69.87 -35.24
C PRO A 248 40.55 71.07 -35.77
N PRO A 249 39.66 71.82 -35.07
CA PRO A 249 39.53 72.16 -33.62
C PRO A 249 38.04 72.24 -33.13
N LYS A 250 37.60 72.71 -31.95
CA LYS A 250 37.92 73.85 -31.07
C LYS A 250 37.22 73.74 -29.70
N GLU A 251 37.79 74.49 -28.73
CA GLU A 251 37.15 75.33 -27.67
C GLU A 251 36.09 74.69 -26.75
N GLY A 252 36.19 74.79 -25.42
CA GLY A 252 37.12 75.50 -24.55
C GLY A 252 36.68 75.42 -23.08
N ALA A 253 37.58 75.91 -22.21
CA ALA A 253 37.34 76.60 -20.93
C ALA A 253 36.42 75.93 -19.88
N LYS A 254 36.75 75.84 -18.60
CA LYS A 254 37.79 76.43 -17.75
C LYS A 254 37.51 75.91 -16.32
N THR A 255 38.58 75.82 -15.52
CA THR A 255 38.66 76.14 -14.06
C THR A 255 37.79 75.32 -13.08
N SER A 256 38.30 74.80 -11.97
CA SER A 256 39.46 75.18 -11.14
C SER A 256 40.13 73.95 -10.54
#